data_AF-A0A2I0SN19-F1
#
_entry.id   AF-A0A2I0SN19-F1
#
_cell.length_a   1.000
_cell.length_b   1.000
_cell.length_c   1.000
_cell.angle_alpha   90.00
_cell.angle_beta   90.00
_cell.angle_gamma   90.00
#
_symmetry.space_group_name_H-M   'P 1'
#
loop_
_entity.id
_entity.type
_entity.pdbx_description
1 polymer ?
#
loop_
_entity_poly.entity_id
_entity_poly.type
_entity_poly.pdbx_seq_one_letter_code
_entity_poly.pdbx_strand_id
1 'polypeptide(L)'
;MNARDWCASNLHEERVTQALWDLEDPTPAKVRAALNGLGYIDERIHGLERSGTATRFFLDLRERGGRLCLDGSAAGEETVVDKCVAPATGPFKAGERKV
;
A
#
# COMPACT_ATOMS: atom_id res chain seq x y z
N MET A 1 -4.69 -13.18 7.91
CA MET A 1 -4.58 -13.65 6.51
C MET A 1 -5.06 -15.08 6.36
N ASN A 2 -5.54 -15.46 5.18
CA ASN A 2 -5.66 -16.84 4.71
C ASN A 2 -4.53 -17.18 3.70
N ALA A 3 -4.46 -18.41 3.18
CA ALA A 3 -3.41 -18.81 2.22
C ALA A 3 -3.46 -18.01 0.89
N ARG A 4 -4.66 -17.65 0.43
CA ARG A 4 -4.85 -16.82 -0.77
C ARG A 4 -4.27 -15.41 -0.58
N ASP A 5 -4.51 -14.80 0.57
CA ASP A 5 -3.96 -13.50 0.93
C ASP A 5 -2.42 -13.54 0.89
N TRP A 6 -1.81 -14.61 1.45
CA TRP A 6 -0.36 -14.80 1.44
C TRP A 6 0.22 -14.96 0.03
N CYS A 7 -0.39 -15.77 -0.83
CA CYS A 7 0.08 -15.93 -2.20
C CYS A 7 -0.05 -14.62 -3.00
N ALA A 8 -1.12 -13.86 -2.79
CA ALA A 8 -1.34 -12.60 -3.49
C ALA A 8 -0.41 -11.49 -3.01
N SER A 9 -0.03 -11.48 -1.72
CA SER A 9 0.71 -10.37 -1.12
C SER A 9 2.04 -10.11 -1.83
N ASN A 10 2.84 -11.15 -2.09
CA ASN A 10 4.17 -11.00 -2.69
C ASN A 10 4.13 -10.30 -4.05
N LEU A 11 3.15 -10.63 -4.90
CA LEU A 11 3.00 -10.00 -6.21
C LEU A 11 2.59 -8.53 -6.10
N HIS A 12 1.69 -8.21 -5.17
CA HIS A 12 1.28 -6.82 -4.94
C HIS A 12 2.39 -5.99 -4.31
N GLU A 13 3.14 -6.55 -3.36
CA GLU A 13 4.32 -5.95 -2.73
C GLU A 13 5.35 -5.58 -3.82
N GLU A 14 5.79 -6.55 -4.64
CA GLU A 14 6.76 -6.32 -5.71
C GLU A 14 6.29 -5.26 -6.72
N ARG A 15 5.05 -5.39 -7.21
CA ARG A 15 4.48 -4.47 -8.21
C ARG A 15 4.40 -3.03 -7.72
N VAL A 16 4.03 -2.83 -6.45
CA VAL A 16 3.93 -1.49 -5.86
C VAL A 16 5.33 -0.92 -5.59
N THR A 17 6.24 -1.73 -5.07
CA THR A 17 7.65 -1.31 -4.86
C THR A 17 8.28 -0.85 -6.16
N GLN A 18 8.18 -1.65 -7.24
CA GLN A 18 8.74 -1.29 -8.54
C GLN A 18 8.18 0.02 -9.11
N ALA A 19 6.88 0.26 -8.97
CA ALA A 19 6.26 1.47 -9.49
C ALA A 19 6.65 2.75 -8.72
N LEU A 20 7.09 2.61 -7.48
CA LEU A 20 7.44 3.73 -6.60
C LEU A 20 8.95 3.94 -6.45
N TRP A 21 9.76 2.94 -6.85
CA TRP A 21 11.21 2.94 -6.71
C TRP A 21 11.89 4.15 -7.36
N ASP A 22 11.53 4.46 -8.60
CA ASP A 22 12.13 5.58 -9.35
C ASP A 22 11.32 6.89 -9.24
N LEU A 23 10.37 6.96 -8.30
CA LEU A 23 9.50 8.12 -8.17
C LEU A 23 10.25 9.27 -7.47
N GLU A 24 10.86 10.15 -8.27
CA GLU A 24 11.52 11.35 -7.77
C GLU A 24 10.55 12.26 -6.99
N ASP A 25 10.96 12.66 -5.79
CA ASP A 25 10.17 13.43 -4.84
C ASP A 25 8.73 12.90 -4.72
N PRO A 26 8.52 11.79 -3.98
CA PRO A 26 7.25 11.09 -3.92
C PRO A 26 6.25 11.91 -3.09
N THR A 27 5.59 12.90 -3.69
CA THR A 27 4.50 13.65 -3.04
C THR A 27 3.25 12.77 -2.94
N PRO A 28 2.32 13.06 -2.02
CA PRO A 28 1.03 12.34 -1.97
C PRO A 28 0.32 12.32 -3.33
N ALA A 29 0.32 13.42 -4.08
CA ALA A 29 -0.29 13.44 -5.41
C ALA A 29 0.39 12.48 -6.41
N LYS A 30 1.73 12.43 -6.42
CA LYS A 30 2.48 11.53 -7.31
C LYS A 30 2.31 10.06 -6.93
N VAL A 31 2.35 9.75 -5.63
CA VAL A 31 2.12 8.38 -5.15
C VAL A 31 0.71 7.91 -5.49
N ARG A 32 -0.31 8.76 -5.29
CA ARG A 32 -1.68 8.45 -5.72
C ARG A 32 -1.75 8.18 -7.22
N ALA A 33 -1.15 9.04 -8.03
CA ALA A 33 -1.15 8.87 -9.48
C ALA A 33 -0.48 7.55 -9.92
N ALA A 34 0.65 7.17 -9.30
CA ALA A 34 1.32 5.91 -9.57
C ALA A 34 0.46 4.70 -9.20
N LEU A 35 -0.15 4.70 -8.01
CA LEU A 35 -1.05 3.63 -7.55
C LEU A 35 -2.31 3.51 -8.44
N ASN A 36 -2.89 4.65 -8.84
CA ASN A 36 -4.01 4.69 -9.79
C ASN A 36 -3.60 4.15 -11.16
N GLY A 37 -2.38 4.44 -11.63
CA GLY A 37 -1.80 3.89 -12.85
C GLY A 37 -1.64 2.36 -12.84
N LEU A 38 -1.46 1.76 -11.65
CA LEU A 38 -1.48 0.30 -11.47
C LEU A 38 -2.90 -0.29 -11.42
N GLY A 39 -3.94 0.54 -11.37
CA GLY A 39 -5.34 0.13 -11.31
C GLY A 39 -5.93 0.02 -9.91
N TYR A 40 -5.22 0.51 -8.88
CA TYR A 40 -5.83 0.68 -7.56
C TYR A 40 -6.70 1.93 -7.56
N ILE A 41 -7.98 1.79 -7.22
CA ILE A 41 -8.91 2.93 -7.16
C ILE A 41 -8.74 3.73 -5.87
N ASP A 42 -9.14 5.00 -5.88
CA ASP A 42 -8.95 5.92 -4.75
C ASP A 42 -9.57 5.39 -3.44
N GLU A 43 -10.68 4.67 -3.50
CA GLU A 43 -11.34 4.08 -2.34
C GLU A 43 -10.49 3.01 -1.63
N ARG A 44 -9.47 2.48 -2.30
CA ARG A 44 -8.54 1.48 -1.78
C ARG A 44 -7.26 2.10 -1.24
N ILE A 45 -7.04 3.40 -1.47
CA ILE A 45 -5.83 4.12 -1.09
C ILE A 45 -6.13 4.95 0.16
N HIS A 46 -5.45 4.64 1.25
CA HIS A 46 -5.70 5.26 2.56
C HIS A 46 -4.44 5.85 3.16
N GLY A 47 -4.62 6.79 4.10
CA GLY A 47 -3.53 7.33 4.92
C GLY A 47 -2.39 7.96 4.11
N LEU A 48 -2.71 8.55 2.96
CA LEU A 48 -1.75 9.15 2.06
C LEU A 48 -1.20 10.44 2.66
N GLU A 49 -0.02 10.39 3.25
CA GLU A 49 0.56 11.51 4.00
C GLU A 49 2.07 11.64 3.81
N ARG A 50 2.57 12.88 3.82
CA ARG A 50 4.00 13.16 3.76
C ARG A 50 4.61 12.93 5.15
N SER A 51 5.73 12.22 5.21
CA SER A 51 6.52 12.01 6.43
C SER A 51 7.99 12.23 6.10
N GLY A 52 8.48 13.45 6.38
CA GLY A 52 9.80 13.88 5.93
C GLY A 52 9.90 13.91 4.40
N THR A 53 10.87 13.18 3.85
CA THR A 53 11.08 13.00 2.40
C THR A 53 10.20 11.91 1.80
N ALA A 54 9.63 11.04 2.63
CA ALA A 54 8.79 9.93 2.19
C ALA A 54 7.30 10.30 2.14
N THR A 55 6.52 9.50 1.40
CA THR A 55 5.06 9.48 1.51
C THR A 55 4.59 8.12 1.99
N ARG A 56 3.86 8.13 3.10
CA ARG A 56 3.24 6.95 3.67
C ARG A 56 1.87 6.71 3.09
N PHE A 57 1.47 5.45 3.00
CA PHE A 57 0.16 5.05 2.53
C PHE A 57 -0.23 3.67 3.06
N PHE A 58 -1.50 3.35 2.90
CA PHE A 58 -2.02 2.00 3.01
C PHE A 58 -2.83 1.65 1.76
N LEU A 59 -2.79 0.38 1.38
CA LEU A 59 -3.56 -0.16 0.27
C LEU A 59 -4.50 -1.26 0.76
N ASP A 60 -5.80 -1.07 0.59
CA ASP A 60 -6.83 -2.04 0.96
C ASP A 60 -6.97 -3.12 -0.12
N LEU A 61 -6.38 -4.29 0.09
CA LEU A 61 -6.45 -5.43 -0.84
C LEU A 61 -7.47 -6.48 -0.39
N ARG A 62 -8.44 -6.11 0.45
CA ARG A 62 -9.50 -7.04 0.88
C ARG A 62 -10.34 -7.46 -0.32
N GLU A 63 -10.35 -8.75 -0.58
CA GLU A 63 -11.11 -9.39 -1.65
C GLU A 63 -11.84 -10.61 -1.11
N ARG A 64 -13.14 -10.76 -1.40
CA ARG A 64 -13.97 -11.93 -1.02
C ARG A 64 -13.84 -12.34 0.46
N GLY A 65 -13.83 -11.36 1.38
CA GLY A 65 -13.68 -11.60 2.82
C GLY A 65 -12.23 -11.80 3.28
N GLY A 66 -11.26 -11.56 2.40
CA GLY A 66 -9.84 -11.49 2.72
C GLY A 66 -9.50 -10.33 3.66
N ARG A 67 -8.27 -10.34 4.18
CA ARG A 67 -7.79 -9.35 5.16
C ARG A 67 -6.50 -8.67 4.73
N LEU A 68 -6.07 -8.90 3.50
CA LEU A 68 -4.82 -8.36 2.99
C LEU A 68 -4.90 -6.83 2.88
N CYS A 69 -3.85 -6.17 3.35
CA CYS A 69 -3.54 -4.80 2.98
C CYS A 69 -2.03 -4.68 2.75
N LEU A 70 -1.59 -3.57 2.16
CA LEU A 70 -0.18 -3.17 2.17
C LEU A 70 0.00 -1.91 3.02
N ASP A 71 1.11 -1.87 3.73
CA ASP A 71 1.66 -0.69 4.41
C ASP A 71 2.88 -0.25 3.61
N GLY A 72 2.84 0.97 3.07
CA GLY A 72 3.89 1.48 2.21
C GLY A 72 4.47 2.80 2.66
N SER A 73 5.77 2.96 2.41
CA SER A 73 6.54 4.20 2.54
C SER A 73 7.32 4.43 1.25
N ALA A 74 6.83 5.33 0.40
CA ALA A 74 7.47 5.69 -0.86
C ALA A 74 8.60 6.70 -0.61
N ALA A 75 9.83 6.33 -0.94
CA ALA A 75 11.03 7.12 -0.66
C ALA A 75 12.12 6.94 -1.74
N GLY A 76 11.73 6.74 -3.00
CA GLY A 76 12.68 6.40 -4.06
C GLY A 76 13.26 4.99 -3.86
N GLU A 77 14.58 4.84 -3.93
CA GLU A 77 15.27 3.56 -3.71
C GLU A 77 15.08 3.00 -2.29
N GLU A 78 14.72 3.84 -1.32
CA GLU A 78 14.40 3.44 0.05
C GLU A 78 12.92 3.05 0.22
N THR A 79 12.19 2.84 -0.88
CA THR A 79 10.78 2.46 -0.81
C THR A 79 10.61 1.11 -0.14
N VAL A 80 9.75 1.06 0.89
CA VAL A 80 9.38 -0.16 1.61
C VAL A 80 7.88 -0.37 1.47
N VAL A 81 7.48 -1.60 1.12
CA VAL A 81 6.09 -2.02 1.02
C VAL A 81 5.95 -3.40 1.64
N ASP A 82 5.19 -3.49 2.72
CA ASP A 82 4.98 -4.73 3.47
C ASP A 82 3.50 -5.09 3.55
N LYS A 83 3.21 -6.38 3.66
CA LYS A 83 1.85 -6.85 3.94
C LYS A 83 1.41 -6.45 5.35
N CYS A 84 0.17 -6.02 5.47
CA CYS A 84 -0.53 -5.81 6.73
C CYS A 84 -1.85 -6.59 6.79
N VAL A 85 -2.49 -6.58 7.97
CA VAL A 85 -3.79 -7.24 8.20
C VAL A 85 -4.83 -6.18 8.56
N ALA A 86 -5.89 -6.10 7.77
CA ALA A 86 -7.07 -5.27 8.02
C ALA A 86 -8.25 -6.10 8.55
N PRO A 87 -9.24 -5.49 9.21
CA PRO A 87 -10.52 -6.15 9.52
C PRO A 87 -11.20 -6.66 8.24
N ALA A 88 -11.75 -7.89 8.30
CA ALA A 88 -12.38 -8.53 7.13
C ALA A 88 -13.63 -7.80 6.63
N THR A 89 -14.30 -7.06 7.50
CA THR A 89 -15.56 -6.35 7.23
C THR A 89 -15.55 -4.96 7.83
N GLY A 90 -16.38 -4.07 7.28
CA GLY A 90 -16.51 -2.69 7.75
C GLY A 90 -15.45 -1.74 7.18
N PRO A 91 -15.37 -0.50 7.69
CA PRO A 91 -14.41 0.50 7.23
C PRO A 91 -12.98 0.00 7.30
N PHE A 92 -12.14 0.44 6.37
CA PHE A 92 -10.72 0.14 6.42
C PHE A 92 -10.11 0.72 7.71
N LYS A 93 -9.39 -0.12 8.44
CA LYS A 93 -8.57 0.26 9.58
C LYS A 93 -7.25 -0.48 9.45
N ALA A 94 -6.17 0.25 9.19
CA ALA A 94 -4.84 -0.32 9.26
C ALA A 94 -4.54 -0.74 10.70
N GLY A 95 -3.79 -1.83 10.87
CA GLY A 95 -3.17 -2.14 12.16
C GLY A 95 -2.15 -1.07 12.55
N GLU A 96 -1.64 -1.11 13.78
CA GLU A 96 -0.51 -0.25 14.18
C GLU A 96 0.67 -0.50 13.24
N ARG A 97 1.22 0.57 12.66
CA ARG A 97 2.42 0.50 11.83
C ARG A 97 3.56 0.00 12.70
N LYS A 98 4.21 -1.09 12.27
CA LYS A 98 5.40 -1.59 12.97
C LYS A 98 6.52 -0.56 12.77
N VAL A 99 7.03 -0.06 13.88
CA VAL A 99 8.16 0.90 13.95
C VAL A 99 9.47 0.15 13.81
#